data_AF-A0A9K3IIC0-F1
#
_entry.id   AF-A0A9K3IIC0-F1
#
_cell.length_a   1.000
_cell.length_b   1.000
_cell.length_c   1.000
_cell.angle_alpha   90.00
_cell.angle_beta   90.00
_cell.angle_gamma   90.00
#
_symmetry.space_group_name_H-M   'P 1'
#
loop_
_entity.id
_entity.type
_entity.pdbx_description
1 polymer ?
#
loop_
_entity_poly.entity_id
_entity_poly.type
_entity_poly.pdbx_seq_one_letter_code
_entity_poly.pdbx_strand_id
1 'polypeptide(L)'
;MLDCSHGLVCLLGYTRDRVNRKNLIVVWNPLIGKSVEIPDRADIVIGFGVCPKTSDAKIVKISRFVEATAEVFTLSSGAWRSVPMNKPLKSKS
;
A
#
# COMPACT_ATOMS: atom_id res chain seq x y z
N MET A 1 -10.91 -2.60 -6.63
CA MET A 1 -10.63 -2.86 -5.21
C MET A 1 -9.29 -3.55 -5.14
N LEU A 2 -8.38 -3.07 -4.29
CA LEU A 2 -7.07 -3.67 -4.12
C LEU A 2 -7.16 -4.89 -3.19
N ASP A 3 -7.67 -4.68 -1.97
CA ASP A 3 -7.91 -5.74 -0.98
C ASP A 3 -8.88 -5.23 0.11
N CYS A 4 -9.32 -6.10 1.01
CA CYS A 4 -10.10 -5.77 2.18
C CYS A 4 -9.62 -6.51 3.43
N SER A 5 -9.66 -5.86 4.59
CA SER A 5 -9.20 -6.44 5.85
C SER A 5 -9.89 -5.76 7.03
N HIS A 6 -10.39 -6.55 7.99
CA HIS A 6 -11.03 -6.06 9.23
C HIS A 6 -12.13 -4.99 9.00
N GLY A 7 -12.94 -5.18 7.96
CA GLY A 7 -14.02 -4.25 7.60
C GLY A 7 -13.57 -2.98 6.87
N LEU A 8 -12.27 -2.81 6.60
CA LEU A 8 -11.75 -1.76 5.74
C LEU A 8 -11.55 -2.26 4.32
N VAL A 9 -11.78 -1.37 3.35
CA VAL A 9 -11.57 -1.62 1.93
C VAL A 9 -10.45 -0.70 1.43
N CYS A 10 -9.46 -1.26 0.76
CA CYS A 10 -8.42 -0.50 0.07
C CYS A 10 -8.75 -0.44 -1.43
N LEU A 11 -8.80 0.77 -1.96
CA LEU A 11 -9.12 1.06 -3.36
C LEU A 11 -7.90 1.70 -4.02
N LEU A 12 -7.58 1.23 -5.22
CA LEU A 12 -6.61 1.84 -6.10
C LEU A 12 -7.36 2.50 -7.26
N GLY A 13 -7.10 3.77 -7.49
CA GLY A 13 -7.68 4.56 -8.56
C GLY A 13 -6.71 5.59 -9.11
N TYR A 14 -7.24 6.48 -9.94
CA TYR A 14 -6.48 7.54 -10.57
C TYR A 14 -7.25 8.86 -10.47
N THR A 15 -6.54 9.97 -10.37
CA THR A 15 -7.15 11.30 -10.53
C THR A 15 -7.78 11.44 -11.92
N ARG A 16 -8.87 12.21 -12.02
CA ARG A 16 -9.57 12.45 -13.29
C ARG A 16 -8.80 13.36 -14.26
N ASP A 17 -7.78 14.07 -13.79
CA ASP A 17 -6.94 14.91 -14.62
C ASP A 17 -6.14 14.03 -15.59
N ARG A 18 -6.46 14.12 -16.88
CA ARG A 18 -5.80 13.34 -17.95
C ARG A 18 -4.36 13.77 -18.19
N VAL A 19 -4.00 15.00 -17.84
CA VAL A 19 -2.65 15.56 -18.03
C VAL A 19 -1.77 15.21 -16.83
N ASN A 20 -2.31 15.32 -15.60
CA ASN A 20 -1.60 15.01 -14.36
C ASN A 20 -2.23 13.81 -13.64
N ARG A 21 -2.36 12.68 -14.35
CA ARG A 21 -2.93 11.46 -13.78
C ARG A 21 -2.02 10.95 -12.67
N LYS A 22 -2.53 10.96 -11.43
CA LYS A 22 -1.83 10.46 -10.24
C LYS A 22 -2.54 9.22 -9.72
N ASN A 23 -1.75 8.23 -9.30
CA ASN A 23 -2.26 7.08 -8.57
C ASN A 23 -2.79 7.53 -7.22
N LEU A 24 -3.94 7.00 -6.86
CA LEU A 24 -4.67 7.39 -5.67
C LEU A 24 -5.03 6.11 -4.92
N ILE A 25 -4.52 5.99 -3.69
CA ILE A 25 -4.90 4.91 -2.78
C ILE A 25 -5.87 5.46 -1.76
N VAL A 26 -7.01 4.78 -1.61
CA VAL A 26 -8.03 5.14 -0.63
C VAL A 26 -8.26 3.97 0.29
N VAL A 27 -8.09 4.19 1.58
CA VAL A 27 -8.58 3.27 2.61
C VAL A 27 -9.93 3.79 3.09
N TRP A 28 -10.96 2.97 2.94
CA TRP A 28 -12.34 3.33 3.23
C TRP A 28 -12.94 2.37 4.26
N ASN A 29 -13.61 2.94 5.26
CA ASN A 29 -14.50 2.21 6.15
C ASN A 29 -15.95 2.41 5.65
N PRO A 30 -16.54 1.44 4.94
CA PRO A 30 -17.89 1.56 4.40
C PRO A 30 -18.96 1.63 5.49
N LEU A 31 -18.73 1.04 6.68
CA LEU A 31 -19.70 1.03 7.77
C LEU A 31 -19.98 2.42 8.33
N ILE A 32 -18.94 3.26 8.45
CA ILE A 32 -19.05 4.63 8.99
C ILE A 32 -18.92 5.70 7.92
N GLY A 33 -18.78 5.31 6.64
CA GLY A 33 -18.65 6.23 5.51
C GLY A 33 -17.38 7.09 5.52
N LYS A 34 -16.33 6.74 6.28
CA LYS A 34 -15.09 7.53 6.38
C LYS A 34 -13.98 6.95 5.53
N SER A 35 -13.26 7.80 4.81
CA SER A 35 -12.11 7.42 3.98
C SER A 35 -10.90 8.30 4.25
N VAL A 36 -9.73 7.76 3.95
CA VAL A 36 -8.46 8.49 3.93
C VAL A 36 -7.77 8.27 2.60
N GLU A 37 -7.31 9.36 1.99
CA GLU A 37 -6.50 9.33 0.79
C GLU A 37 -5.02 9.23 1.19
N ILE A 38 -4.29 8.37 0.51
CA ILE A 38 -2.87 8.14 0.75
C ILE A 38 -2.12 8.54 -0.52
N PRO A 39 -1.21 9.54 -0.43
CA PRO A 39 -0.44 9.97 -1.58
C PRO A 39 0.49 8.83 -2.00
N ASP A 40 0.33 8.39 -3.26
CA ASP A 40 1.20 7.38 -3.88
C ASP A 40 2.00 7.99 -5.04
N ARG A 41 3.18 7.42 -5.25
CA ARG A 41 4.17 7.90 -6.22
C ARG A 41 4.48 6.90 -7.35
N ALA A 42 3.99 5.65 -7.36
CA ALA A 42 4.39 4.73 -8.44
C ALA A 42 3.52 3.49 -8.68
N ASP A 43 3.56 3.02 -9.94
CA ASP A 43 2.91 1.84 -10.52
C ASP A 43 3.57 0.52 -10.07
N ILE A 44 3.16 0.01 -8.91
CA ILE A 44 3.80 -1.15 -8.31
C ILE A 44 2.75 -2.03 -7.62
N VAL A 45 3.01 -3.34 -7.47
CA VAL A 45 2.17 -4.27 -6.71
C VAL A 45 1.91 -3.72 -5.31
N ILE A 46 0.64 -3.53 -4.99
CA ILE A 46 0.17 -3.00 -3.72
C ILE A 46 -0.57 -4.11 -2.97
N GLY A 47 -0.16 -4.39 -1.74
CA GLY A 47 -0.90 -5.23 -0.80
C GLY A 47 -1.50 -4.37 0.31
N PHE A 48 -2.59 -4.83 0.93
CA PHE A 48 -3.23 -4.13 2.04
C PHE A 48 -3.55 -5.09 3.18
N GLY A 49 -3.42 -4.64 4.42
CA GLY A 49 -3.81 -5.40 5.59
C GLY A 49 -3.84 -4.56 6.86
N VAL A 50 -4.54 -5.05 7.87
CA VAL A 50 -4.59 -4.41 9.20
C VAL A 50 -3.80 -5.27 10.18
N CYS A 51 -2.89 -4.65 10.93
CA CYS A 51 -2.16 -5.35 11.97
C CYS A 51 -3.13 -5.74 13.10
N PRO A 52 -3.36 -7.02 13.40
CA PRO A 52 -4.36 -7.43 14.40
C PRO A 52 -3.99 -6.97 15.81
N LYS A 53 -2.69 -6.76 16.10
CA LYS A 53 -2.22 -6.31 17.41
C LYS A 53 -2.47 -4.82 17.67
N THR A 54 -2.36 -3.99 16.64
CA THR A 54 -2.45 -2.52 16.79
C THR A 54 -3.69 -1.93 16.10
N SER A 55 -4.47 -2.76 15.41
CA SER A 55 -5.57 -2.37 14.52
C SER A 55 -5.19 -1.34 13.47
N ASP A 56 -3.91 -1.27 13.13
CA ASP A 56 -3.35 -0.23 12.28
C ASP A 56 -3.26 -0.72 10.83
N ALA A 57 -3.89 0.03 9.94
CA ALA A 57 -3.91 -0.26 8.52
C ALA A 57 -2.54 -0.04 7.88
N LYS A 58 -2.12 -0.98 7.04
CA LYS A 58 -0.83 -0.97 6.37
C LYS A 58 -0.99 -1.30 4.90
N ILE A 59 -0.15 -0.66 4.10
CA ILE A 59 -0.07 -0.89 2.67
C ILE A 59 1.36 -1.26 2.35
N VAL A 60 1.55 -2.33 1.59
CA VAL A 60 2.87 -2.79 1.16
C VAL A 60 3.02 -2.48 -0.32
N LYS A 61 4.18 -1.96 -0.69
CA LYS A 61 4.57 -1.70 -2.08
C LYS A 61 5.86 -2.46 -2.38
N ILE A 62 5.90 -3.22 -3.48
CA ILE A 62 7.07 -4.03 -3.84
C ILE A 62 7.57 -3.72 -5.25
N SER A 63 8.59 -2.87 -5.37
CA SER A 63 9.22 -2.50 -6.63
C SER A 63 10.14 -3.59 -7.14
N ARG A 64 10.19 -3.83 -8.46
CA ARG A 64 11.08 -4.83 -9.08
C ARG A 64 11.94 -4.28 -10.23
N PHE A 65 12.11 -2.97 -10.34
CA PHE A 65 12.78 -2.38 -11.51
C PHE A 65 14.27 -2.74 -11.63
N VAL A 66 15.10 -2.40 -10.64
CA VAL A 66 16.56 -2.65 -10.66
C VAL A 66 16.98 -3.54 -9.50
N GLU A 67 16.53 -3.21 -8.29
CA GLU A 67 16.59 -4.08 -7.12
C GLU A 67 15.19 -4.19 -6.53
N ALA A 68 14.89 -5.35 -5.94
CA ALA A 68 13.61 -5.55 -5.26
C ALA A 68 13.59 -4.69 -3.98
N THR A 69 12.82 -3.60 -3.99
CA THR A 69 12.59 -2.78 -2.79
C THR A 69 11.18 -2.99 -2.29
N ALA A 70 11.03 -2.95 -0.97
CA ALA A 70 9.72 -2.97 -0.34
C ALA A 70 9.57 -1.78 0.59
N GLU A 71 8.38 -1.18 0.56
CA GLU A 71 8.00 -0.09 1.45
C GLU A 71 6.66 -0.41 2.10
N VAL A 72 6.52 -0.02 3.36
CA VAL A 72 5.28 -0.18 4.12
C VAL A 72 4.79 1.20 4.52
N PHE A 73 3.60 1.57 4.03
CA PHE A 73 2.86 2.69 4.60
C PHE A 73 2.16 2.23 5.86
N THR A 74 2.24 3.05 6.90
CA THR A 74 1.50 2.84 8.14
C THR A 74 0.56 4.01 8.36
N LEU A 75 -0.75 3.72 8.48
CA LEU A 75 -1.78 4.75 8.55
C LEU A 75 -1.63 5.64 9.78
N SER A 76 -1.40 5.06 10.95
CA SER A 76 -1.20 5.82 12.20
C SER A 76 -0.06 6.84 12.13
N SER A 77 1.00 6.55 11.38
CA SER A 77 2.14 7.46 11.19
C SER A 77 2.06 8.32 9.93
N GLY A 78 1.11 8.05 9.03
CA GLY A 78 0.97 8.76 7.75
C GLY A 78 2.20 8.68 6.84
N ALA A 79 3.03 7.65 6.96
CA ALA A 79 4.36 7.62 6.36
C ALA A 79 4.72 6.26 5.76
N TRP A 80 5.42 6.31 4.61
CA TRP A 80 6.10 5.18 3.99
C TRP A 80 7.45 4.93 4.67
N ARG A 81 7.78 3.66 4.91
CA ARG A 81 9.08 3.24 5.44
C ARG A 81 9.61 2.08 4.62
N SER A 82 10.87 2.16 4.21
CA SER A 82 11.54 1.05 3.54
C SER A 82 11.71 -0.12 4.50
N VAL A 83 11.45 -1.33 3.99
CA VAL A 83 11.72 -2.57 4.71
C VAL A 83 12.76 -3.38 3.95
N PRO A 84 13.70 -4.02 4.66
CA PRO A 84 14.71 -4.84 4.02
C PRO A 84 14.05 -6.02 3.32
N MET A 85 14.32 -6.16 2.02
CA MET A 85 13.98 -7.36 1.27
C MET A 85 15.08 -8.40 1.46
N ASN A 86 14.73 -9.57 1.98
CA ASN A 86 15.66 -10.70 1.99
C ASN A 86 16.00 -11.01 0.52
N LYS A 87 17.29 -10.89 0.16
CA LYS A 87 17.78 -11.43 -1.11
C LYS A 87 17.45 -12.93 -1.12
N PRO A 88 17.03 -13.53 -2.26
CA PRO A 88 16.80 -14.96 -2.30
C PRO A 88 18.03 -15.66 -1.72
N LEU A 89 17.81 -16.59 -0.79
CA LEU A 89 18.87 -17.50 -0.36
C LEU A 89 19.47 -18.06 -1.65
N LYS A 90 20.77 -17.83 -1.91
CA LYS A 90 21.44 -18.51 -3.02
C LYS A 90 21.17 -20.00 -2.83
N SER A 91 20.40 -20.61 -3.73
CA SER A 91 20.32 -22.06 -3.79
C SER A 91 21.76 -22.51 -3.99
N LYS A 92 22.30 -23.28 -3.04
CA LYS A 92 23.58 -23.94 -3.24
C LYS A 92 23.40 -24.85 -4.46
N SER A 93 24.05 -24.47 -5.56
CA SER A 93 24.35 -25.37 -6.66
C SER A 93 25.30 -26.47 -6.18
#